data_AF-A0A086QS13-F1
#
_entry.id   AF-A0A086QS13-F1
#
_cell.length_a   1.000
_cell.length_b   1.000
_cell.length_c   1.000
_cell.angle_alpha   90.00
_cell.angle_beta   90.00
_cell.angle_gamma   90.00
#
_symmetry.space_group_name_H-M   'P 1'
#
loop_
_entity.id
_entity.type
_entity.pdbx_description
1 polymer ?
#
loop_
_entity_poly.entity_id
_entity_poly.type
_entity_poly.pdbx_seq_one_letter_code
_entity_poly.pdbx_strand_id
1 'polypeptide(L)'
;EKFVKRRQRLVGPNGSTLKAIELLTKCYVLVQGQTVSVMGTHKGIKVVQRLVEDCMKNIHPVYHIKELMIKRELEKDPALVEENWERFLPQFKKRNVQRKARRAAIKKKSKSLFPPEQTPRKEDLLLESGEYFVTEEQKQMKKAKEVLEKREMRTAERKRERQQAFEPSAENSAKKRHAGTAESAGSAESASRDSISAIAERLQVRTKKGAKKSAGGAAHLL
;
A
#
# COMPACT_ATOMS: atom_id res chain seq x y z
N GLU A 1 8.16 10.92 -29.57
CA GLU A 1 9.50 10.61 -29.00
C GLU A 1 10.07 9.22 -29.29
N LYS A 2 9.37 8.11 -29.01
CA LYS A 2 9.93 6.74 -29.15
C LYS A 2 10.48 6.44 -30.55
N PHE A 3 9.76 6.87 -31.59
CA PHE A 3 10.17 6.71 -32.99
C PHE A 3 11.53 7.38 -33.27
N VAL A 4 11.68 8.65 -32.87
CA VAL A 4 12.93 9.42 -33.07
C VAL A 4 14.11 8.74 -32.38
N LYS A 5 13.92 8.21 -31.16
CA LYS A 5 14.98 7.47 -30.44
C LYS A 5 15.35 6.16 -31.15
N ARG A 6 14.40 5.43 -31.75
CA ARG A 6 14.68 4.20 -32.52
C ARG A 6 15.33 4.49 -33.87
N ARG A 7 14.92 5.56 -34.56
CA ARG A 7 15.56 6.02 -35.79
C ARG A 7 17.01 6.47 -35.53
N GLN A 8 17.24 7.27 -34.48
CA GLN A 8 18.59 7.69 -34.10
C GLN A 8 19.47 6.49 -33.74
N ARG A 9 18.89 5.46 -33.12
CA ARG A 9 19.59 4.20 -32.83
C ARG A 9 20.01 3.45 -34.11
N LEU A 10 19.19 3.48 -35.16
CA LEU A 10 19.53 2.86 -36.45
C LEU A 10 20.74 3.56 -37.11
N VAL A 11 20.79 4.89 -37.03
CA VAL A 11 21.93 5.68 -37.51
C VAL A 11 23.18 5.43 -36.65
N GLY A 12 22.98 5.41 -35.33
CA GLY A 12 24.04 5.28 -34.34
C GLY A 12 24.78 6.60 -34.09
N PRO A 13 25.69 6.64 -33.09
CA PRO A 13 26.54 7.79 -32.87
C PRO A 13 27.47 7.98 -34.07
N ASN A 14 27.58 9.22 -34.56
CA ASN A 14 28.39 9.60 -35.74
C ASN A 14 28.11 8.74 -37.01
N GLY A 15 26.93 8.14 -37.14
CA GLY A 15 26.60 7.28 -38.29
C GLY A 15 27.32 5.92 -38.32
N SER A 16 28.01 5.53 -37.25
CA SER A 16 28.81 4.30 -37.17
C SER A 16 27.99 3.02 -37.41
N THR A 17 26.77 2.95 -36.87
CA THR A 17 25.89 1.79 -37.00
C THR A 17 25.39 1.64 -38.44
N LEU A 18 24.99 2.75 -39.05
CA LEU A 18 24.60 2.79 -40.45
C LEU A 18 25.77 2.38 -41.34
N LYS A 19 26.97 2.91 -41.09
CA LYS A 19 28.16 2.57 -41.89
C LYS A 19 28.55 1.09 -41.78
N ALA A 20 28.42 0.50 -40.59
CA ALA A 20 28.65 -0.93 -40.40
C ALA A 20 27.66 -1.79 -41.21
N ILE A 21 26.38 -1.39 -41.26
CA ILE A 21 25.37 -2.09 -42.07
C ILE A 21 25.73 -2.03 -43.56
N GLU A 22 26.16 -0.87 -44.05
CA GLU A 22 26.60 -0.71 -45.44
C GLU A 22 27.76 -1.63 -45.79
N LEU A 23 28.80 -1.67 -44.95
CA LEU A 23 30.00 -2.48 -45.17
C LEU A 23 29.74 -3.99 -45.10
N LEU A 24 28.83 -4.41 -44.22
CA LEU A 24 28.48 -5.83 -44.05
C LEU A 24 27.57 -6.33 -45.16
N THR A 25 26.59 -5.53 -45.58
CA THR A 25 25.57 -5.94 -46.57
C THR A 25 25.90 -5.53 -48.00
N LYS A 26 26.97 -4.77 -48.22
CA LYS A 26 27.35 -4.18 -49.52
C LYS A 26 26.17 -3.41 -50.15
N CYS A 27 25.43 -2.71 -49.31
CA CYS A 27 24.29 -1.88 -49.70
C CYS A 27 24.54 -0.44 -49.28
N TYR A 28 24.00 0.49 -50.05
CA TYR A 28 23.88 1.89 -49.66
C TYR A 28 22.56 2.09 -48.91
N VAL A 29 22.60 2.73 -47.74
CA VAL A 29 21.42 2.91 -46.89
C VAL A 29 21.25 4.38 -46.56
N LEU A 30 20.11 4.96 -46.90
CA LEU A 30 19.79 6.35 -46.61
C LEU A 30 18.56 6.44 -45.71
N VAL A 31 18.72 7.04 -44.53
CA VAL A 31 17.63 7.25 -43.57
C VAL A 31 17.17 8.70 -43.69
N GLN A 32 15.97 8.92 -44.24
CA GLN A 32 15.40 10.27 -44.42
C GLN A 32 13.98 10.32 -43.85
N GLY A 33 13.74 11.26 -42.93
CA GLY A 33 12.42 11.47 -42.34
C GLY A 33 11.89 10.22 -41.63
N GLN A 34 10.91 9.57 -42.26
CA GLN A 34 10.25 8.35 -41.78
C GLN A 34 10.56 7.10 -42.61
N THR A 35 11.28 7.26 -43.71
CA THR A 35 11.59 6.19 -44.67
C THR A 35 13.07 5.82 -44.63
N VAL A 36 13.37 4.60 -45.05
CA VAL A 36 14.74 4.11 -45.22
C VAL A 36 14.85 3.58 -46.65
N SER A 37 15.69 4.23 -47.45
CA SER A 37 15.98 3.83 -48.82
C SER A 37 17.21 2.93 -48.82
N VAL A 38 17.15 1.83 -49.56
CA VAL A 38 18.24 0.84 -49.63
C VAL A 38 18.51 0.50 -51.08
N MET A 39 19.77 0.52 -51.48
CA MET A 39 20.23 0.12 -52.81
C MET A 39 21.38 -0.89 -52.68
N GLY A 40 21.36 -1.99 -53.42
CA GLY A 40 22.45 -2.96 -53.39
C GLY A 40 22.03 -4.34 -53.88
N THR A 41 22.74 -5.36 -53.42
CA THR A 41 22.47 -6.75 -53.80
C THR A 41 21.14 -7.24 -53.22
N HIS A 42 20.43 -8.12 -53.94
CA HIS A 42 19.15 -8.67 -53.49
C HIS A 42 19.25 -9.40 -52.13
N LYS A 43 20.35 -10.12 -51.87
CA LYS A 43 20.62 -10.74 -50.56
C LYS A 43 20.81 -9.69 -49.47
N GLY A 44 21.58 -8.63 -49.74
CA GLY A 44 21.81 -7.53 -48.81
C GLY A 44 20.53 -6.76 -48.49
N ILE A 45 19.70 -6.44 -49.49
CA ILE A 45 18.42 -5.75 -49.31
C ILE A 45 17.51 -6.53 -48.35
N LYS A 46 17.37 -7.85 -48.53
CA LYS A 46 16.57 -8.71 -47.63
C LYS A 46 17.09 -8.74 -46.19
N VAL A 47 18.41 -8.58 -46.00
CA VAL A 47 19.02 -8.50 -44.68
C VAL A 47 18.76 -7.14 -44.04
N VAL A 48 18.99 -6.05 -44.78
CA VAL A 48 18.76 -4.68 -44.30
C VAL A 48 17.29 -4.46 -43.96
N GLN A 49 16.36 -4.95 -44.79
CA GLN A 49 14.93 -4.87 -44.52
C GLN A 49 14.56 -5.49 -43.15
N ARG A 50 14.99 -6.73 -42.90
CA ARG A 50 14.76 -7.41 -41.62
C ARG A 50 15.35 -6.63 -40.45
N LEU A 51 16.59 -6.15 -40.60
CA LEU A 51 17.27 -5.35 -39.56
C LEU A 51 16.50 -4.06 -39.23
N VAL A 52 16.02 -3.33 -40.25
CA VAL A 52 15.27 -2.08 -40.06
C VAL A 52 13.93 -2.34 -39.37
N GLU A 53 13.19 -3.35 -39.82
CA GLU A 53 11.92 -3.76 -39.19
C GLU A 53 12.13 -4.14 -37.72
N ASP A 54 13.15 -4.94 -37.41
CA ASP A 54 13.45 -5.39 -36.06
C ASP A 54 13.94 -4.25 -35.16
N CYS A 55 14.73 -3.32 -35.72
CA CYS A 55 15.11 -2.09 -35.02
C CYS A 55 13.88 -1.27 -34.60
N MET A 56 12.87 -1.20 -35.47
CA MET A 56 11.60 -0.53 -35.17
C MET A 56 10.73 -1.34 -34.19
N LYS A 57 10.84 -2.68 -34.15
CA LYS A 57 10.20 -3.58 -33.17
C LYS A 57 10.91 -3.64 -31.80
N ASN A 58 11.80 -2.69 -31.52
CA ASN A 58 12.53 -2.55 -30.25
C ASN A 58 13.71 -3.52 -30.06
N ILE A 59 14.19 -4.15 -31.11
CA ILE A 59 15.45 -4.90 -31.12
C ILE A 59 16.59 -3.91 -31.41
N HIS A 60 17.79 -4.10 -30.87
CA HIS A 60 18.91 -3.19 -31.13
C HIS A 60 19.67 -3.63 -32.40
N PRO A 61 20.00 -2.73 -33.34
CA PRO A 61 20.67 -3.10 -34.60
C PRO A 61 22.03 -3.77 -34.39
N VAL A 62 22.72 -3.44 -33.28
CA VAL A 62 23.96 -4.12 -32.85
C VAL A 62 23.84 -5.64 -32.76
N TYR A 63 22.67 -6.19 -32.42
CA TYR A 63 22.48 -7.64 -32.39
C TYR A 63 22.58 -8.27 -33.78
N HIS A 64 21.93 -7.65 -34.78
CA HIS A 64 22.04 -8.09 -36.17
C HIS A 64 23.43 -7.81 -36.76
N ILE A 65 24.09 -6.73 -36.35
CA ILE A 65 25.47 -6.46 -36.79
C ILE A 65 26.40 -7.57 -36.30
N LYS A 66 26.32 -7.95 -35.01
CA LYS A 66 27.09 -9.08 -34.47
C LYS A 66 26.77 -10.40 -35.18
N GLU A 67 25.50 -10.65 -35.44
CA GLU A 67 25.04 -11.82 -36.21
C GLU A 67 25.68 -11.87 -37.61
N LEU A 68 25.66 -10.75 -38.34
CA LEU A 68 26.22 -10.64 -39.69
C LEU A 68 27.75 -10.72 -39.71
N MET A 69 28.41 -10.17 -38.70
CA MET A 69 29.87 -10.31 -38.54
C MET A 69 30.25 -11.78 -38.40
N ILE A 70 29.58 -12.53 -37.51
CA ILE A 70 29.86 -13.95 -37.29
C ILE A 70 29.57 -14.76 -38.56
N LYS A 71 28.44 -14.53 -39.23
CA LYS A 71 28.13 -15.21 -40.49
C LYS A 71 29.17 -14.97 -41.57
N ARG A 72 29.70 -13.74 -41.66
CA ARG A 72 30.74 -13.39 -42.65
C ARG A 72 32.09 -14.04 -42.34
N GLU A 73 32.40 -14.27 -41.06
CA GLU A 73 33.61 -15.03 -40.69
C GLU A 73 33.42 -16.52 -40.96
N LEU A 74 32.26 -17.10 -40.59
CA LEU A 74 31.95 -18.51 -40.85
C LEU A 74 31.91 -18.85 -42.35
N GLU A 75 31.49 -17.91 -43.20
CA GLU A 75 31.49 -18.08 -44.65
C GLU A 75 32.92 -18.19 -45.24
N LYS A 76 33.96 -17.73 -44.54
CA LYS A 76 35.35 -17.88 -44.98
C LYS A 76 35.90 -19.28 -44.73
N ASP A 77 35.38 -19.99 -43.74
CA ASP A 77 35.86 -21.31 -43.35
C ASP A 77 35.20 -22.39 -44.23
N PRO A 78 35.93 -23.06 -45.13
CA PRO A 78 35.35 -24.00 -46.09
C PRO A 78 34.76 -25.26 -45.42
N ALA A 79 35.24 -25.60 -44.23
CA ALA A 79 34.79 -26.78 -43.48
C ALA A 79 33.35 -26.65 -42.93
N LEU A 80 32.87 -25.43 -42.70
CA LEU A 80 31.57 -25.18 -42.06
C LEU A 80 30.48 -24.75 -43.05
N VAL A 81 30.75 -24.69 -44.35
CA VAL A 81 29.81 -24.17 -45.36
C VAL A 81 28.52 -24.99 -45.45
N GLU A 82 28.60 -26.31 -45.26
CA GLU A 82 27.45 -27.22 -45.35
C GLU A 82 26.72 -27.43 -44.00
N GLU A 83 27.30 -26.97 -42.89
CA GLU A 83 26.76 -27.18 -41.55
C GLU A 83 25.76 -26.08 -41.13
N ASN A 84 24.89 -26.40 -40.18
CA ASN A 84 23.98 -25.40 -39.58
C ASN A 84 24.74 -24.44 -38.63
N TRP A 85 24.70 -23.14 -38.93
CA TRP A 85 25.41 -22.10 -38.17
C TRP A 85 24.70 -21.60 -36.90
N GLU A 86 23.51 -22.11 -36.56
CA GLU A 86 22.72 -21.64 -35.40
C GLU A 86 23.46 -21.74 -34.06
N ARG A 87 24.36 -22.72 -33.90
CA ARG A 87 25.16 -22.92 -32.68
C ARG A 87 26.12 -21.74 -32.41
N PHE A 88 26.69 -21.18 -33.47
CA PHE A 88 27.65 -20.07 -33.39
C PHE A 88 26.94 -18.72 -33.31
N LEU A 89 25.64 -18.69 -33.59
CA LEU A 89 24.88 -17.47 -33.67
C LEU A 89 24.35 -17.04 -32.29
N PRO A 90 24.61 -15.80 -31.85
CA PRO A 90 24.20 -15.36 -30.53
C PRO A 90 22.68 -15.17 -30.46
N GLN A 91 22.01 -15.96 -29.62
CA GLN A 91 20.57 -15.83 -29.39
C GLN A 91 20.26 -14.75 -28.34
N PHE A 92 19.95 -13.53 -28.79
CA PHE A 92 19.51 -12.45 -27.92
C PHE A 92 18.01 -12.54 -27.61
N LYS A 93 17.61 -13.59 -26.89
CA LYS A 93 16.25 -13.72 -26.37
C LYS A 93 16.12 -12.92 -25.07
N LYS A 94 15.07 -12.10 -24.97
CA LYS A 94 14.71 -11.46 -23.71
C LYS A 94 14.32 -12.56 -22.72
N ARG A 95 15.21 -12.89 -21.79
CA ARG A 95 14.88 -13.79 -20.68
C ARG A 95 13.84 -13.09 -19.82
N ASN A 96 12.60 -13.57 -19.88
CA ASN A 96 11.54 -13.10 -19.01
C ASN A 96 11.72 -13.75 -17.63
N VAL A 97 12.80 -13.35 -16.94
CA VAL A 97 13.06 -13.81 -15.58
C VAL A 97 11.94 -13.25 -14.72
N GLN A 98 11.13 -14.15 -14.15
CA GLN A 98 10.02 -13.81 -13.27
C GLN A 98 10.56 -12.96 -12.12
N ARG A 99 10.32 -11.65 -12.17
CA ARG A 99 10.60 -10.76 -11.05
C ARG A 99 9.53 -10.96 -9.98
N LYS A 100 9.92 -10.76 -8.72
CA LYS A 100 9.08 -10.89 -7.52
C LYS A 100 7.65 -10.41 -7.81
N ALA A 101 6.67 -11.27 -7.52
CA ALA A 101 5.26 -11.03 -7.82
C ALA A 101 4.87 -9.62 -7.37
N ARG A 102 4.39 -8.79 -8.32
CA ARG A 102 3.83 -7.48 -7.98
C ARG A 102 2.69 -7.74 -7.01
N ARG A 103 2.70 -7.02 -5.87
CA ARG A 103 1.55 -6.98 -4.94
C ARG A 103 0.27 -6.81 -5.75
N ALA A 104 -0.75 -7.60 -5.40
CA ALA A 104 -2.02 -7.65 -6.11
C ALA A 104 -2.46 -6.25 -6.54
N ALA A 105 -2.75 -6.09 -7.83
CA ALA A 105 -3.11 -4.81 -8.40
C ALA A 105 -4.25 -4.22 -7.56
N ILE A 106 -3.96 -3.08 -6.92
CA ILE A 106 -4.96 -2.29 -6.19
C ILE A 106 -6.12 -2.11 -7.17
N LYS A 107 -7.30 -2.64 -6.82
CA LYS A 107 -8.52 -2.55 -7.64
C LYS A 107 -8.64 -1.10 -8.11
N LYS A 108 -8.63 -0.90 -9.43
CA LYS A 108 -8.76 0.44 -10.01
C LYS A 108 -10.09 1.01 -9.53
N LYS A 109 -10.04 2.12 -8.79
CA LYS A 109 -11.24 2.86 -8.37
C LYS A 109 -12.07 3.14 -9.63
N SER A 110 -13.37 2.84 -9.58
CA SER A 110 -14.31 3.15 -10.66
C SER A 110 -14.15 4.62 -11.04
N LYS A 111 -13.92 4.87 -12.33
CA LYS A 111 -13.67 6.22 -12.84
C LYS A 111 -15.02 6.93 -12.90
N SER A 112 -15.41 7.56 -11.79
CA SER A 112 -16.54 8.49 -11.77
C SER A 112 -16.32 9.54 -12.85
N LEU A 113 -17.34 9.78 -13.68
CA LEU A 113 -17.31 10.80 -14.73
C LEU A 113 -17.24 12.21 -14.14
N PHE A 114 -17.78 12.38 -12.92
CA PHE A 114 -17.75 13.63 -12.18
C PHE A 114 -16.54 13.66 -11.24
N PRO A 115 -15.87 14.83 -11.12
CA PRO A 115 -14.85 15.01 -10.10
C PRO A 115 -15.48 14.76 -8.71
N PRO A 116 -14.73 14.23 -7.74
CA PRO A 116 -15.22 14.14 -6.38
C PRO A 116 -15.54 15.55 -5.85
N GLU A 117 -16.51 15.64 -4.97
CA GLU A 117 -16.84 16.90 -4.29
C GLU A 117 -15.60 17.45 -3.57
N GLN A 118 -15.45 18.77 -3.60
CA GLN A 118 -14.38 19.44 -2.86
C GLN A 118 -14.60 19.22 -1.37
N THR A 119 -13.54 18.96 -0.62
CA THR A 119 -13.64 18.90 0.83
C THR A 119 -14.06 20.27 1.36
N PRO A 120 -15.15 20.38 2.14
CA PRO A 120 -15.65 21.66 2.62
C PRO A 120 -14.62 22.35 3.51
N ARG A 121 -14.64 23.69 3.53
CA ARG A 121 -13.79 24.46 4.44
C ARG A 121 -14.30 24.34 5.87
N LYS A 122 -13.44 24.66 6.83
CA LYS A 122 -13.85 24.73 8.25
C LYS A 122 -15.00 25.71 8.47
N GLU A 123 -14.99 26.83 7.74
CA GLU A 123 -16.07 27.82 7.75
C GLU A 123 -17.38 27.22 7.25
N ASP A 124 -17.35 26.51 6.12
CA ASP A 124 -18.53 25.84 5.54
C ASP A 124 -19.12 24.80 6.49
N LEU A 125 -18.28 23.99 7.15
CA LEU A 125 -18.70 23.03 8.18
C LEU A 125 -19.34 23.72 9.41
N LEU A 126 -18.85 24.90 9.80
CA LEU A 126 -19.41 25.67 10.91
C LEU A 126 -20.71 26.37 10.51
N LEU A 127 -20.83 26.82 9.26
CA LEU A 127 -22.04 27.38 8.67
C LEU A 127 -23.14 26.32 8.54
N GLU A 128 -22.78 25.12 8.06
CA GLU A 128 -23.68 23.97 7.93
C GLU A 128 -24.18 23.47 9.31
N SER A 129 -23.29 23.40 10.32
CA SER A 129 -23.68 23.02 11.69
C SER A 129 -24.43 24.13 12.44
N GLY A 130 -24.46 25.36 11.91
CA GLY A 130 -25.03 26.53 12.58
C GLY A 130 -24.23 27.01 13.79
N GLU A 131 -23.10 26.39 14.11
CA GLU A 131 -22.22 26.80 15.21
C GLU A 131 -21.50 28.12 14.92
N TYR A 132 -21.38 28.51 13.64
CA TYR A 132 -20.70 29.74 13.22
C TYR A 132 -21.35 31.00 13.84
N PHE A 133 -22.67 31.01 14.00
CA PHE A 133 -23.42 32.15 14.52
C PHE A 133 -23.59 32.13 16.05
N VAL A 134 -23.18 31.05 16.73
CA VAL A 134 -23.34 30.90 18.18
C VAL A 134 -22.20 31.60 18.90
N THR A 135 -22.52 32.45 19.88
CA THR A 135 -21.49 33.13 20.69
C THR A 135 -20.73 32.13 21.56
N GLU A 136 -19.49 32.49 21.94
CA GLU A 136 -18.65 31.59 22.76
C GLU A 136 -19.32 31.23 24.10
N GLU A 137 -20.04 32.17 24.71
CA GLU A 137 -20.79 31.95 25.95
C GLU A 137 -21.91 30.92 25.76
N GLN A 138 -22.68 31.03 24.67
CA GLN A 138 -23.73 30.06 24.34
C GLN A 138 -23.13 28.68 24.05
N LYS A 139 -21.95 28.63 23.44
CA LYS A 139 -21.21 27.38 23.21
C LYS A 139 -20.77 26.74 24.53
N GLN A 140 -20.30 27.54 25.49
CA GLN A 140 -19.93 27.06 26.83
C GLN A 140 -21.15 26.54 27.61
N MET A 141 -22.28 27.26 27.55
CA MET A 141 -23.53 26.83 28.18
C MET A 141 -24.06 25.52 27.60
N LYS A 142 -24.02 25.34 26.28
CA LYS A 142 -24.38 24.08 25.63
C LYS A 142 -23.47 22.93 26.08
N LYS A 143 -22.14 23.16 26.13
CA LYS A 143 -21.17 22.16 26.63
C LYS A 143 -21.45 21.79 28.09
N ALA A 144 -21.76 22.75 28.95
CA ALA A 144 -22.07 22.50 30.35
C ALA A 144 -23.34 21.64 30.52
N LYS A 145 -24.39 21.94 29.74
CA LYS A 145 -25.62 21.13 29.68
C LYS A 145 -25.35 19.70 29.23
N GLU A 146 -24.58 19.52 28.15
CA GLU A 146 -24.23 18.19 27.64
C GLU A 146 -23.43 17.37 28.67
N VAL A 147 -22.53 18.01 29.42
CA VAL A 147 -21.78 17.34 30.51
C VAL A 147 -22.71 16.93 31.63
N LEU A 148 -23.70 17.76 31.99
CA LEU A 148 -24.70 17.45 33.00
C LEU A 148 -25.56 16.25 32.58
N GLU A 149 -26.11 16.29 31.36
CA GLU A 149 -26.93 15.21 30.79
C GLU A 149 -26.16 13.89 30.73
N LYS A 150 -24.87 13.91 30.34
CA LYS A 150 -24.02 12.71 30.37
C LYS A 150 -23.80 12.17 31.77
N ARG A 151 -23.69 13.04 32.79
CA ARG A 151 -23.59 12.61 34.19
C ARG A 151 -24.90 12.00 34.67
N GLU A 152 -26.03 12.59 34.32
CA GLU A 152 -27.36 12.07 34.63
C GLU A 152 -27.60 10.70 33.97
N MET A 153 -27.26 10.54 32.68
CA MET A 153 -27.33 9.24 32.00
C MET A 153 -26.46 8.18 32.67
N ARG A 154 -25.20 8.49 33.00
CA ARG A 154 -24.30 7.54 33.70
C ARG A 154 -24.80 7.18 35.10
N THR A 155 -25.37 8.14 35.81
CA THR A 155 -25.93 7.87 37.15
C THR A 155 -27.21 7.05 37.05
N ALA A 156 -28.06 7.28 36.04
CA ALA A 156 -29.24 6.48 35.75
C ALA A 156 -28.86 5.04 35.35
N GLU A 157 -27.86 4.87 34.49
CA GLU A 157 -27.32 3.57 34.08
C GLU A 157 -26.79 2.79 35.28
N ARG A 158 -25.96 3.42 36.14
CA ARG A 158 -25.48 2.80 37.38
C ARG A 158 -26.60 2.45 38.36
N LYS A 159 -27.65 3.28 38.44
CA LYS A 159 -28.83 2.99 39.26
C LYS A 159 -29.59 1.78 38.70
N ARG A 160 -29.77 1.69 37.37
CA ARG A 160 -30.42 0.57 36.68
C ARG A 160 -29.64 -0.73 36.85
N GLU A 161 -28.32 -0.70 36.67
CA GLU A 161 -27.43 -1.84 36.89
C GLU A 161 -27.48 -2.30 38.36
N ARG A 162 -27.49 -1.36 39.31
CA ARG A 162 -27.67 -1.68 40.74
C ARG A 162 -29.03 -2.32 41.00
N GLN A 163 -30.13 -1.77 40.47
CA GLN A 163 -31.47 -2.33 40.64
C GLN A 163 -31.58 -3.75 40.07
N GLN A 164 -31.01 -4.00 38.89
CA GLN A 164 -30.95 -5.33 38.27
C GLN A 164 -30.20 -6.35 39.15
N ALA A 165 -29.17 -5.92 39.89
CA ALA A 165 -28.47 -6.80 40.83
C ALA A 165 -29.28 -7.11 42.11
N PHE A 166 -30.28 -6.29 42.47
CA PHE A 166 -31.17 -6.51 43.62
C PHE A 166 -32.46 -7.26 43.26
N GLU A 167 -32.82 -7.33 41.98
CA GLU A 167 -33.89 -8.20 41.52
C GLU A 167 -33.44 -9.67 41.56
N PRO A 168 -34.13 -10.55 42.32
CA PRO A 168 -33.76 -11.96 42.35
C PRO A 168 -33.97 -12.58 40.97
N SER A 169 -32.93 -13.22 40.44
CA SER A 169 -33.05 -14.07 39.24
C SER A 169 -34.17 -15.10 39.42
N ALA A 170 -34.93 -15.38 38.34
CA ALA A 170 -36.09 -16.26 38.36
C ALA A 170 -35.80 -17.67 38.91
N GLU A 171 -34.55 -18.15 38.85
CA GLU A 171 -34.14 -19.44 39.42
C GLU A 171 -33.93 -19.42 40.95
N ASN A 172 -33.61 -18.26 41.55
CA ASN A 172 -33.32 -18.13 42.98
C ASN A 172 -34.54 -17.71 43.81
N SER A 173 -35.56 -17.11 43.19
CA SER A 173 -36.82 -16.77 43.87
C SER A 173 -37.67 -18.00 44.18
N ALA A 174 -37.60 -19.05 43.35
CA ALA A 174 -38.25 -20.33 43.59
C ALA A 174 -37.64 -21.08 44.78
N LYS A 175 -36.32 -21.04 44.97
CA LYS A 175 -35.62 -21.68 46.10
C LYS A 175 -35.90 -20.99 47.44
N LYS A 176 -36.10 -19.66 47.46
CA LYS A 176 -36.36 -18.93 48.71
C LYS A 176 -37.75 -19.17 49.30
N ARG A 177 -38.72 -19.63 48.49
CA ARG A 177 -40.04 -20.06 48.99
C ARG A 177 -40.00 -21.38 49.78
N HIS A 178 -38.90 -22.13 49.75
CA HIS A 178 -38.80 -23.43 50.42
C HIS A 178 -37.92 -23.46 51.68
N ALA A 179 -37.24 -22.36 52.03
CA ALA A 179 -36.30 -22.28 53.17
C ALA A 179 -36.81 -21.37 54.31
N GLY A 180 -38.12 -21.32 54.51
CA GLY A 180 -38.79 -20.49 55.54
C GLY A 180 -39.22 -21.25 56.79
N THR A 181 -38.66 -22.44 57.08
CA THR A 181 -38.98 -23.20 58.30
C THR A 181 -37.82 -24.10 58.70
N ALA A 182 -36.78 -23.54 59.33
CA ALA A 182 -35.94 -24.20 60.34
C ALA A 182 -34.81 -23.28 60.81
N GLU A 183 -34.91 -22.92 62.09
CA GLU A 183 -33.81 -22.74 63.05
C GLU A 183 -32.91 -21.50 62.99
N SER A 184 -33.20 -20.62 63.96
CA SER A 184 -32.25 -19.76 64.66
C SER A 184 -31.29 -20.58 65.52
N ALA A 185 -29.98 -20.28 65.47
CA ALA A 185 -29.12 -19.94 66.62
C ALA A 185 -27.63 -20.12 66.30
N GLY A 186 -26.83 -19.08 66.54
CA GLY A 186 -25.44 -19.22 66.94
C GLY A 186 -24.35 -18.98 65.87
N SER A 187 -23.54 -17.95 66.14
CA SER A 187 -22.17 -17.71 65.66
C SER A 187 -21.96 -17.15 64.25
N ALA A 188 -21.73 -15.83 64.14
CA ALA A 188 -20.87 -15.22 63.12
C ALA A 188 -20.53 -13.74 63.39
N GLU A 189 -20.27 -13.34 64.64
CA GLU A 189 -19.72 -12.00 64.96
C GLU A 189 -18.21 -11.86 64.63
N SER A 190 -17.56 -12.92 64.14
CA SER A 190 -16.12 -12.95 63.84
C SER A 190 -15.74 -12.62 62.39
N ALA A 191 -16.67 -12.62 61.43
CA ALA A 191 -16.35 -12.47 60.00
C ALA A 191 -16.33 -11.01 59.49
N SER A 192 -16.90 -10.05 60.25
CA SER A 192 -17.01 -8.65 59.80
C SER A 192 -15.73 -7.84 60.04
N ARG A 193 -14.95 -8.16 61.09
CA ARG A 193 -13.71 -7.45 61.44
C ARG A 193 -12.59 -7.63 60.40
N ASP A 194 -12.48 -8.83 59.82
CA ASP A 194 -11.45 -9.13 58.81
C ASP A 194 -11.72 -8.46 57.46
N SER A 195 -12.99 -8.14 57.17
CA SER A 195 -13.37 -7.47 55.92
C SER A 195 -13.08 -5.96 55.94
N ILE A 196 -13.29 -5.30 57.07
CA ILE A 196 -13.06 -3.85 57.22
C ILE A 196 -11.55 -3.55 57.29
N SER A 197 -10.76 -4.41 57.95
CA SER A 197 -9.30 -4.29 58.00
C SER A 197 -8.66 -4.46 56.60
N ALA A 198 -9.12 -5.44 55.82
CA ALA A 198 -8.65 -5.67 54.45
C ALA A 198 -9.01 -4.52 53.49
N ILE A 199 -10.15 -3.84 53.69
CA ILE A 199 -10.57 -2.67 52.91
C ILE A 199 -9.71 -1.44 53.27
N ALA A 200 -9.41 -1.24 54.56
CA ALA A 200 -8.55 -0.16 55.04
C ALA A 200 -7.11 -0.29 54.50
N GLU A 201 -6.54 -1.49 54.47
CA GLU A 201 -5.23 -1.74 53.88
C GLU A 201 -5.21 -1.47 52.37
N ARG A 202 -6.24 -1.87 51.63
CA ARG A 202 -6.36 -1.57 50.18
C ARG A 202 -6.44 -0.07 49.88
N LEU A 203 -7.07 0.71 50.75
CA LEU A 203 -7.14 2.17 50.61
C LEU A 203 -5.77 2.82 50.88
N GLN A 204 -5.04 2.39 51.90
CA GLN A 204 -3.69 2.88 52.20
C GLN A 204 -2.65 2.51 51.13
N VAL A 205 -2.79 1.35 50.49
CA VAL A 205 -1.91 0.94 49.37
C VAL A 205 -2.18 1.81 48.13
N ARG A 206 -3.44 2.18 47.85
CA ARG A 206 -3.79 3.05 46.71
C ARG A 206 -3.28 4.48 46.90
N THR A 207 -3.33 5.05 48.11
CA THR A 207 -2.80 6.40 48.38
C THR A 207 -1.28 6.45 48.25
N LYS A 208 -0.55 5.43 48.74
CA LYS A 208 0.91 5.31 48.57
C LYS A 208 1.34 5.15 47.11
N LYS A 209 0.58 4.39 46.30
CA LYS A 209 0.86 4.23 44.85
C LYS A 209 0.56 5.50 44.04
N GLY A 210 -0.43 6.29 44.46
CA GLY A 210 -0.74 7.61 43.88
C GLY A 210 0.37 8.64 44.13
N ALA A 211 0.86 8.74 45.38
CA ALA A 211 1.91 9.68 45.77
C ALA A 211 3.27 9.38 45.09
N LYS A 212 3.60 8.11 44.84
CA LYS A 212 4.83 7.73 44.12
C LYS A 212 4.80 8.09 42.63
N LYS A 213 3.61 8.19 42.02
CA LYS A 213 3.43 8.55 40.61
C LYS A 213 3.48 10.06 40.36
N SER A 214 3.06 10.88 41.32
CA SER A 214 3.17 12.35 41.22
C SER A 214 4.59 12.87 41.46
N ALA A 215 5.40 12.18 42.27
CA ALA A 215 6.78 12.58 42.56
C ALA A 215 7.80 12.23 41.45
N GLY A 216 7.53 11.20 40.62
CA GLY A 216 8.47 10.74 39.59
C GLY A 216 8.33 11.41 38.22
N GLY A 217 7.34 12.28 38.01
CA GLY A 217 7.03 12.90 36.71
C GLY A 217 7.67 14.27 36.45
N ALA A 218 8.36 14.87 37.42
CA ALA A 218 8.83 16.26 37.33
C ALA A 218 10.33 16.42 36.97
N ALA A 219 11.03 15.34 36.58
CA ALA A 219 12.49 15.37 36.36
C ALA A 219 12.92 15.12 34.90
N HIS A 220 12.12 15.50 33.91
CA HIS A 220 12.56 15.44 32.50
C HIS A 220 11.92 16.55 31.65
N LEU A 221 12.26 17.81 31.94
CA LEU A 221 12.08 18.94 31.01
C LEU A 221 12.90 20.14 31.52
N LEU A 222 14.19 20.09 31.24
CA LEU A 222 15.07 21.22 30.92
C LEU A 222 16.02 20.74 29.82
#